data_AF-A0A537FB17-F1
#
_entry.id   AF-A0A537FB17-F1
#
_cell.length_a   1.000
_cell.length_b   1.000
_cell.length_c   1.000
_cell.angle_alpha   90.00
_cell.angle_beta   90.00
_cell.angle_gamma   90.00
#
_symmetry.space_group_name_H-M   'P 1'
#
loop_
_entity.id
_entity.type
_entity.pdbx_description
1 polymer ?
#
loop_
_entity_poly.entity_id
_entity_poly.type
_entity_poly.pdbx_seq_one_letter_code
_entity_poly.pdbx_strand_id
1 'polypeptide(L)'
;MKILQVSTGSISSLFLVVLMVSPAGAVPILSVGSNANYQLNASMQSTQSCNATPPGYNQTACGPYQPRTLVNIYDNGSCVPTGYSCSYSPSFYYYPLQIGTTVMWFNYGSLTHTVTSSSTNTAGLQTFDSGPLAHYGSFSLTFTTPGNYSYYDSLHPSLRGNLVVSGSPPTPPSPPFNPTISLDGSIDWTVNGLDNSVAVLNVSHQVSIVASIGPLSFTPVTESGSFSQSIDLSTRVQSSGTATSVILGIIQKMLAYYPGYYGYYGYGYSPGIGQLLSSQKEVYTFWWVNGPLTNGQPVEILTGYASITGSETVNLGAGNNRAAWIVESTFSQSVSTSSPPVITSGGSSDQSFKLDLKFDYDQASDLLVRSSATISVASSQTQNYKPGDYLCGPSGCFPVSDPVTVSHHMSASVPVTLRLTSTNLDLSRRTAAGSIGHGQTSTGGPGGTSGTTTLPPVTSFWIYAGIGMVGAGVAVTLGWLLRRRGRMRAPVPQPEPLAGASPTLSGT
;
A
#
# COMPACT_ATOMS: atom_id res chain seq x y z
N MET A 1 -2.17 -43.40 -5.67
CA MET A 1 -3.63 -43.41 -5.93
C MET A 1 -3.96 -42.18 -6.77
N LYS A 2 -4.42 -42.34 -8.02
CA LYS A 2 -4.90 -41.22 -8.86
C LYS A 2 -6.36 -40.93 -8.51
N ILE A 3 -6.77 -39.67 -8.52
CA ILE A 3 -8.12 -39.20 -8.91
C ILE A 3 -8.03 -37.67 -9.16
N LEU A 4 -8.63 -37.24 -10.28
CA LEU A 4 -8.96 -35.90 -10.81
C LEU A 4 -8.44 -34.66 -10.04
N GLN A 5 -7.76 -33.66 -10.63
CA GLN A 5 -7.80 -33.10 -11.99
C GLN A 5 -9.15 -32.48 -12.41
N VAL A 6 -9.32 -31.18 -12.17
CA VAL A 6 -10.05 -30.26 -13.06
C VAL A 6 -9.11 -29.09 -13.36
N SER A 7 -9.01 -28.74 -14.64
CA SER A 7 -8.03 -27.81 -15.20
C SER A 7 -8.66 -26.50 -15.64
N THR A 8 -7.96 -25.39 -15.42
CA THR A 8 -8.04 -24.19 -16.29
C THR A 8 -6.64 -23.64 -16.56
N GLY A 9 -5.81 -24.44 -17.23
CA GLY A 9 -4.74 -23.91 -18.07
C GLY A 9 -5.27 -23.70 -19.50
N SER A 10 -4.69 -22.74 -20.23
CA SER A 10 -4.86 -22.54 -21.68
C SER A 10 -6.25 -22.09 -22.15
N ILE A 11 -6.45 -20.76 -22.24
CA ILE A 11 -7.23 -20.16 -23.34
C ILE A 11 -6.30 -19.21 -24.11
N SER A 12 -5.55 -19.79 -25.03
CA SER A 12 -5.10 -19.06 -26.23
C SER A 12 -6.04 -19.41 -27.37
N SER A 13 -6.22 -18.47 -28.31
CA SER A 13 -6.90 -18.66 -29.60
C SER A 13 -8.34 -19.22 -29.57
N LEU A 14 -9.33 -18.33 -29.41
CA LEU A 14 -10.25 -17.98 -30.51
C LEU A 14 -11.18 -16.80 -30.10
N PHE A 15 -10.78 -15.58 -30.42
CA PHE A 15 -11.71 -14.54 -30.90
C PHE A 15 -10.91 -13.54 -31.72
N LEU A 16 -10.61 -13.96 -32.96
CA LEU A 16 -10.01 -13.10 -33.98
C LEU A 16 -11.12 -12.22 -34.56
N VAL A 17 -11.55 -11.24 -33.76
CA VAL A 17 -12.24 -10.06 -34.28
C VAL A 17 -11.19 -8.98 -34.42
N VAL A 18 -10.66 -8.85 -35.62
CA VAL A 18 -10.01 -7.61 -36.06
C VAL A 18 -11.13 -6.56 -36.14
N LEU A 19 -11.38 -5.88 -35.03
CA LEU A 19 -11.72 -4.48 -35.10
C LEU A 19 -10.39 -3.75 -35.18
N MET A 20 -10.16 -3.18 -36.36
CA MET A 20 -8.98 -2.40 -36.66
C MET A 20 -8.85 -1.31 -35.58
N VAL A 21 -7.72 -1.23 -34.90
CA VAL A 21 -7.30 0.06 -34.33
C VAL A 21 -7.00 0.93 -35.54
N SER A 22 -8.03 1.59 -36.08
CA SER A 22 -7.89 2.58 -37.14
C SER A 22 -7.36 3.85 -36.47
N PRO A 23 -6.06 4.17 -36.58
CA PRO A 23 -5.43 5.27 -35.85
C PRO A 23 -5.68 6.56 -36.64
N ALA A 24 -6.95 6.96 -36.69
CA ALA A 24 -7.45 8.12 -37.41
C ALA A 24 -8.71 8.68 -36.72
N GLY A 25 -8.83 8.48 -35.42
CA GLY A 25 -9.85 9.15 -34.63
C GLY A 25 -9.51 10.63 -34.45
N ALA A 26 -10.54 11.44 -34.32
CA ALA A 26 -10.43 12.85 -34.02
C ALA A 26 -9.85 13.06 -32.61
N VAL A 27 -8.87 13.96 -32.50
CA VAL A 27 -8.31 14.43 -31.22
C VAL A 27 -8.94 15.78 -30.84
N PRO A 28 -8.88 16.22 -29.56
CA PRO A 28 -9.14 17.60 -29.19
C PRO A 28 -8.39 18.59 -30.11
N ILE A 29 -8.88 19.81 -30.28
CA ILE A 29 -8.19 20.83 -31.11
C ILE A 29 -6.98 21.35 -30.34
N LEU A 30 -5.83 20.69 -30.55
CA LEU A 30 -4.56 21.05 -29.95
C LEU A 30 -3.80 22.09 -30.79
N SER A 31 -3.14 23.02 -30.11
CA SER A 31 -2.12 23.92 -30.63
C SER A 31 -0.99 24.05 -29.60
N VAL A 32 0.17 24.56 -30.00
CA VAL A 32 1.24 24.88 -29.03
C VAL A 32 0.72 25.98 -28.09
N GLY A 33 0.79 25.73 -26.78
CA GLY A 33 0.17 26.57 -25.75
C GLY A 33 -1.25 26.16 -25.36
N SER A 34 -1.88 25.16 -25.99
CA SER A 34 -3.11 24.56 -25.48
C SER A 34 -2.91 23.98 -24.07
N ASN A 35 -3.88 24.15 -23.18
CA ASN A 35 -3.80 23.68 -21.80
C ASN A 35 -5.11 23.09 -21.27
N ALA A 36 -5.01 22.28 -20.23
CA ALA A 36 -6.14 21.89 -19.39
C ALA A 36 -5.67 21.73 -17.94
N ASN A 37 -6.40 22.36 -17.03
CA ASN A 37 -6.08 22.41 -15.61
C ASN A 37 -7.11 21.62 -14.82
N TYR A 38 -6.67 20.79 -13.87
CA TYR A 38 -7.57 19.88 -13.14
C TYR A 38 -7.34 19.95 -11.63
N GLN A 39 -8.43 19.97 -10.89
CA GLN A 39 -8.38 19.73 -9.44
C GLN A 39 -8.33 18.22 -9.19
N LEU A 40 -7.32 17.78 -8.44
CA LEU A 40 -7.22 16.44 -7.87
C LEU A 40 -7.70 16.48 -6.42
N ASN A 41 -8.67 15.62 -6.10
CA ASN A 41 -9.11 15.37 -4.72
C ASN A 41 -9.10 13.87 -4.46
N ALA A 42 -8.41 13.43 -3.42
CA ALA A 42 -8.61 12.10 -2.85
C ALA A 42 -8.79 12.16 -1.34
N SER A 43 -9.48 11.18 -0.79
CA SER A 43 -9.51 10.95 0.65
C SER A 43 -9.37 9.46 0.91
N MET A 44 -8.77 9.08 2.04
CA MET A 44 -8.80 7.70 2.50
C MET A 44 -9.53 7.60 3.83
N GLN A 45 -10.51 6.70 3.84
CA GLN A 45 -11.20 6.26 5.04
C GLN A 45 -10.85 4.79 5.27
N SER A 46 -10.52 4.44 6.51
CA SER A 46 -10.19 3.07 6.87
C SER A 46 -10.80 2.73 8.22
N THR A 47 -11.36 1.54 8.32
CA THR A 47 -11.94 0.97 9.53
C THR A 47 -11.17 -0.29 9.88
N GLN A 48 -10.63 -0.33 11.09
CA GLN A 48 -9.96 -1.51 11.64
C GLN A 48 -10.75 -2.00 12.85
N SER A 49 -10.89 -3.32 12.98
CA SER A 49 -11.46 -3.98 14.15
C SER A 49 -10.65 -5.22 14.51
N CYS A 50 -10.69 -5.58 15.78
CA CYS A 50 -10.01 -6.73 16.35
C CYS A 50 -10.93 -7.31 17.42
N ASN A 51 -11.10 -8.63 17.44
CA ASN A 51 -11.82 -9.36 18.48
C ASN A 51 -11.13 -10.69 18.79
N ALA A 52 -11.10 -11.06 20.06
CA ALA A 52 -10.57 -12.32 20.56
C ALA A 52 -11.68 -13.12 21.25
N THR A 53 -11.68 -14.43 21.01
CA THR A 53 -12.59 -15.40 21.62
C THR A 53 -11.76 -16.45 22.35
N PRO A 54 -11.93 -16.69 23.67
CA PRO A 54 -12.92 -16.08 24.55
C PRO A 54 -12.74 -14.57 24.80
N PRO A 55 -13.81 -13.80 25.11
CA PRO A 55 -13.75 -12.35 25.26
C PRO A 55 -12.79 -11.83 26.35
N GLY A 56 -12.39 -12.65 27.32
CA GLY A 56 -11.39 -12.28 28.34
C GLY A 56 -10.03 -11.90 27.74
N TYR A 57 -9.69 -12.44 26.56
CA TYR A 57 -8.44 -12.13 25.87
C TYR A 57 -8.51 -10.87 24.99
N ASN A 58 -9.67 -10.21 24.87
CA ASN A 58 -9.81 -9.00 24.05
C ASN A 58 -8.85 -7.88 24.48
N GLN A 59 -8.70 -7.66 25.78
CA GLN A 59 -7.80 -6.60 26.28
C GLN A 59 -6.33 -6.91 26.00
N THR A 60 -5.95 -8.19 25.91
CA THR A 60 -4.59 -8.62 25.59
C THR A 60 -4.30 -8.48 24.09
N ALA A 61 -5.21 -8.97 23.23
CA ALA A 61 -5.03 -8.99 21.77
C ALA A 61 -5.31 -7.65 21.08
N CYS A 62 -6.38 -6.97 21.51
CA CYS A 62 -7.09 -5.93 20.78
C CYS A 62 -7.28 -4.62 21.57
N GLY A 63 -7.10 -4.67 22.89
CA GLY A 63 -7.32 -3.53 23.78
C GLY A 63 -6.25 -2.43 23.66
N PRO A 64 -6.51 -1.24 24.24
CA PRO A 64 -5.48 -0.22 24.40
C PRO A 64 -4.33 -0.75 25.28
N TYR A 65 -3.15 -0.13 25.18
CA TYR A 65 -2.02 -0.45 26.05
C TYR A 65 -2.42 -0.38 27.53
N GLN A 66 -2.14 -1.45 28.27
CA GLN A 66 -2.24 -1.51 29.72
C GLN A 66 -0.93 -2.03 30.30
N PRO A 67 -0.37 -1.42 31.37
CA PRO A 67 0.82 -1.95 32.02
C PRO A 67 0.57 -3.36 32.54
N ARG A 68 1.30 -4.35 32.03
CA ARG A 68 1.17 -5.76 32.40
C ARG A 68 2.53 -6.42 32.55
N THR A 69 2.65 -7.33 33.52
CA THR A 69 3.84 -8.12 33.83
C THR A 69 3.48 -9.60 33.80
N LEU A 70 4.40 -10.44 33.29
CA LEU A 70 4.29 -11.90 33.36
C LEU A 70 5.22 -12.44 34.45
N VAL A 71 4.69 -13.35 35.28
CA VAL A 71 5.47 -14.20 36.19
C VAL A 71 5.17 -15.65 35.84
N ASN A 72 6.14 -16.33 35.25
CA ASN A 72 6.04 -17.75 34.93
C ASN A 72 6.37 -18.60 36.18
N ILE A 73 5.55 -19.61 36.45
CA ILE A 73 5.87 -20.66 37.43
C ILE A 73 6.48 -21.83 36.66
N TYR A 74 7.67 -22.27 37.05
CA TYR A 74 8.35 -23.42 36.48
C TYR A 74 8.64 -24.46 37.56
N ASP A 75 8.55 -25.74 37.19
CA ASP A 75 9.02 -26.89 37.98
C ASP A 75 9.75 -27.91 37.09
N ASN A 76 10.38 -28.91 37.73
CA ASN A 76 11.01 -30.05 37.06
C ASN A 76 10.28 -31.39 37.31
N GLY A 77 8.98 -31.36 37.60
CA GLY A 77 8.19 -32.49 38.09
C GLY A 77 8.32 -32.74 39.60
N SER A 78 9.12 -31.93 40.29
CA SER A 78 9.24 -31.90 41.75
C SER A 78 9.31 -30.45 42.21
N CYS A 79 8.80 -30.14 43.40
CA CYS A 79 8.88 -28.81 44.02
C CYS A 79 9.24 -28.96 45.50
N VAL A 80 10.48 -29.40 45.72
CA VAL A 80 11.10 -29.61 47.03
C VAL A 80 12.00 -28.42 47.42
N PRO A 81 12.17 -28.11 48.72
CA PRO A 81 12.96 -26.95 49.17
C PRO A 81 14.44 -26.94 48.79
N THR A 82 14.98 -28.05 48.27
CA THR A 82 16.39 -28.22 47.88
C THR A 82 16.54 -28.32 46.35
N GLY A 83 17.54 -27.63 45.80
CA GLY A 83 18.01 -27.86 44.42
C GLY A 83 17.25 -27.18 43.27
N TYR A 84 16.70 -25.97 43.48
CA TYR A 84 16.05 -25.16 42.42
C TYR A 84 14.97 -25.93 41.62
N SER A 85 14.24 -26.82 42.28
CA SER A 85 13.27 -27.71 41.63
C SER A 85 12.04 -26.99 41.07
N CYS A 86 11.66 -25.86 41.68
CA CYS A 86 10.60 -24.97 41.22
C CYS A 86 10.94 -23.50 41.49
N SER A 87 10.41 -22.57 40.68
CA SER A 87 10.68 -21.14 40.80
C SER A 87 9.60 -20.25 40.18
N TYR A 88 9.45 -19.04 40.73
CA TYR A 88 8.82 -17.91 40.04
C TYR A 88 9.87 -17.21 39.17
N SER A 89 9.56 -17.01 37.90
CA SER A 89 10.42 -16.36 36.91
C SER A 89 9.73 -15.12 36.35
N PRO A 90 10.39 -13.94 36.34
CA PRO A 90 11.79 -13.76 36.69
C PRO A 90 12.02 -13.76 38.22
N SER A 91 13.07 -14.47 38.65
CA SER A 91 13.36 -14.76 40.07
C SER A 91 14.03 -13.57 40.78
N PHE A 92 13.31 -12.47 40.91
CA PHE A 92 13.77 -11.28 41.63
C PHE A 92 13.34 -11.29 43.09
N TYR A 93 14.27 -10.94 43.98
CA TYR A 93 13.98 -10.77 45.41
C TYR A 93 13.10 -9.55 45.70
N TYR A 94 13.06 -8.57 44.78
CA TYR A 94 12.11 -7.46 44.73
C TYR A 94 11.81 -7.13 43.25
N TYR A 95 10.58 -7.38 42.77
CA TYR A 95 10.19 -6.97 41.41
C TYR A 95 9.47 -5.61 41.43
N PRO A 96 10.02 -4.55 40.84
CA PRO A 96 9.41 -3.23 40.87
C PRO A 96 8.21 -3.15 39.91
N LEU A 97 7.09 -2.61 40.40
CA LEU A 97 5.87 -2.36 39.65
C LEU A 97 5.43 -0.91 39.82
N GLN A 98 4.74 -0.38 38.81
CA GLN A 98 3.97 0.85 38.94
C GLN A 98 2.56 0.52 39.48
N ILE A 99 1.93 1.48 40.18
CA ILE A 99 0.50 1.42 40.48
C ILE A 99 -0.27 1.22 39.15
N GLY A 100 -1.30 0.37 39.17
CA GLY A 100 -2.12 0.06 38.00
C GLY A 100 -1.55 -1.05 37.11
N THR A 101 -0.34 -1.57 37.37
CA THR A 101 0.16 -2.74 36.64
C THR A 101 -0.61 -4.00 37.00
N THR A 102 -1.01 -4.74 35.98
CA THR A 102 -1.58 -6.09 36.13
C THR A 102 -0.47 -7.13 36.07
N VAL A 103 -0.27 -7.91 37.13
CA VAL A 103 0.60 -9.08 37.08
C VAL A 103 -0.23 -10.29 36.70
N MET A 104 0.26 -11.06 35.72
CA MET A 104 -0.26 -12.37 35.40
C MET A 104 0.75 -13.43 35.83
N TRP A 105 0.33 -14.33 36.71
CA TRP A 105 1.06 -15.57 36.97
C TRP A 105 0.57 -16.64 36.03
N PHE A 106 1.49 -17.38 35.40
CA PHE A 106 1.18 -18.45 34.46
C PHE A 106 1.98 -19.70 34.79
N ASN A 107 1.31 -20.84 34.93
CA ASN A 107 1.97 -22.09 35.28
C ASN A 107 2.49 -22.83 34.04
N TYR A 108 3.80 -22.75 33.79
CA TYR A 108 4.50 -23.58 32.80
C TYR A 108 4.98 -24.92 33.38
N GLY A 109 5.00 -25.04 34.71
CA GLY A 109 5.32 -26.26 35.44
C GLY A 109 4.30 -27.38 35.23
N SER A 110 4.72 -28.61 35.46
CA SER A 110 3.90 -29.82 35.36
C SER A 110 3.03 -30.08 36.59
N LEU A 111 3.39 -29.48 37.74
CA LEU A 111 2.68 -29.58 39.01
C LEU A 111 1.56 -28.53 39.10
N THR A 112 0.67 -28.72 40.07
CA THR A 112 -0.30 -27.68 40.45
C THR A 112 0.34 -26.75 41.47
N HIS A 113 0.23 -25.44 41.24
CA HIS A 113 0.81 -24.38 42.09
C HIS A 113 -0.28 -23.40 42.54
N THR A 114 -0.07 -22.65 43.63
CA THR A 114 -0.89 -21.46 43.94
C THR A 114 -0.04 -20.21 44.05
N VAL A 115 -0.69 -19.05 44.03
CA VAL A 115 -0.09 -17.73 44.27
C VAL A 115 -0.92 -17.04 45.34
N THR A 116 -0.44 -17.11 46.57
CA THR A 116 -1.18 -16.71 47.76
C THR A 116 -0.43 -15.61 48.52
N SER A 117 -1.11 -14.53 48.88
CA SER A 117 -0.51 -13.39 49.58
C SER A 117 -0.05 -13.77 50.99
N SER A 118 1.16 -13.37 51.38
CA SER A 118 1.69 -13.64 52.73
C SER A 118 0.89 -12.91 53.81
N SER A 119 0.57 -13.61 54.90
CA SER A 119 0.00 -13.01 56.13
C SER A 119 0.94 -12.02 56.82
N THR A 120 2.22 -11.99 56.44
CA THR A 120 3.23 -11.04 56.93
C THR A 120 3.24 -9.70 56.16
N ASN A 121 2.38 -9.54 55.14
CA ASN A 121 2.28 -8.28 54.40
C ASN A 121 1.70 -7.17 55.28
N THR A 122 2.03 -5.92 54.98
CA THR A 122 1.52 -4.75 55.72
C THR A 122 0.00 -4.68 55.68
N ALA A 123 -0.63 -4.40 56.82
CA ALA A 123 -2.08 -4.22 56.90
C ALA A 123 -2.55 -3.10 55.96
N GLY A 124 -3.66 -3.35 55.23
CA GLY A 124 -4.19 -2.44 54.21
C GLY A 124 -3.69 -2.70 52.78
N LEU A 125 -2.73 -3.60 52.58
CA LEU A 125 -2.41 -4.13 51.25
C LEU A 125 -3.48 -5.13 50.79
N GLN A 126 -3.68 -5.20 49.47
CA GLN A 126 -4.58 -6.15 48.85
C GLN A 126 -4.11 -7.60 49.09
N THR A 127 -4.94 -8.40 49.76
CA THR A 127 -4.77 -9.84 49.87
C THR A 127 -5.30 -10.54 48.62
N PHE A 128 -4.72 -11.70 48.29
CA PHE A 128 -5.12 -12.49 47.14
C PHE A 128 -4.75 -13.96 47.32
N ASP A 129 -5.54 -14.83 46.69
CA ASP A 129 -5.23 -16.24 46.52
C ASP A 129 -5.71 -16.65 45.13
N SER A 130 -4.84 -17.25 44.33
CA SER A 130 -5.22 -17.75 43.00
C SER A 130 -6.07 -19.01 43.06
N GLY A 131 -6.05 -19.73 44.19
CA GLY A 131 -6.41 -21.14 44.21
C GLY A 131 -5.47 -21.99 43.35
N PRO A 132 -5.83 -23.26 43.06
CA PRO A 132 -4.98 -24.19 42.30
C PRO A 132 -4.86 -23.80 40.82
N LEU A 133 -3.65 -23.49 40.39
CA LEU A 133 -3.25 -23.32 39.00
C LEU A 133 -2.65 -24.62 38.48
N ALA A 134 -3.44 -25.36 37.70
CA ALA A 134 -2.95 -26.52 36.94
C ALA A 134 -1.93 -26.10 35.86
N HIS A 135 -1.34 -27.06 35.16
CA HIS A 135 -0.50 -26.79 33.98
C HIS A 135 -1.24 -25.90 32.96
N TYR A 136 -0.58 -24.85 32.48
CA TYR A 136 -1.12 -23.75 31.68
C TYR A 136 -2.25 -22.92 32.32
N GLY A 137 -2.59 -23.16 33.58
CA GLY A 137 -3.47 -22.29 34.37
C GLY A 137 -2.82 -20.93 34.66
N SER A 138 -3.64 -19.89 34.80
CA SER A 138 -3.17 -18.54 35.08
C SER A 138 -4.05 -17.77 36.06
N PHE A 139 -3.46 -16.77 36.70
CA PHE A 139 -4.12 -15.83 37.59
C PHE A 139 -3.64 -14.41 37.27
N SER A 140 -4.54 -13.43 37.22
CA SER A 140 -4.20 -12.03 36.98
C SER A 140 -4.70 -11.13 38.10
N LEU A 141 -3.85 -10.20 38.56
CA LEU A 141 -4.22 -9.20 39.56
C LEU A 141 -3.66 -7.81 39.22
N THR A 142 -4.52 -6.80 39.25
CA THR A 142 -4.13 -5.39 39.09
C THR A 142 -3.80 -4.78 40.44
N PHE A 143 -2.58 -4.28 40.62
CA PHE A 143 -2.12 -3.69 41.88
C PHE A 143 -2.41 -2.20 41.95
N THR A 144 -3.37 -1.79 42.78
CA THR A 144 -3.81 -0.38 42.89
C THR A 144 -3.25 0.34 44.11
N THR A 145 -2.76 -0.38 45.13
CA THR A 145 -2.21 0.20 46.37
C THR A 145 -0.69 0.05 46.39
N PRO A 146 0.09 1.13 46.63
CA PRO A 146 1.54 1.04 46.74
C PRO A 146 1.96 0.26 48.01
N GLY A 147 3.03 -0.51 47.91
CA GLY A 147 3.51 -1.34 49.01
C GLY A 147 4.33 -2.54 48.57
N ASN A 148 4.77 -3.32 49.56
CA ASN A 148 5.55 -4.53 49.38
C ASN A 148 4.66 -5.77 49.56
N TYR A 149 4.46 -6.51 48.47
CA TYR A 149 3.62 -7.69 48.40
C TYR A 149 4.49 -8.95 48.34
N SER A 150 4.70 -9.59 49.48
CA SER A 150 5.25 -10.94 49.52
C SER A 150 4.14 -11.97 49.26
N TYR A 151 4.45 -13.00 48.49
CA TYR A 151 3.53 -14.09 48.16
C TYR A 151 4.28 -15.42 48.09
N TYR A 152 3.53 -16.52 48.19
CA TYR A 152 4.07 -17.87 48.23
C TYR A 152 3.11 -18.86 47.57
N ASP A 153 3.61 -20.04 47.22
CA ASP A 153 2.77 -21.17 46.88
C ASP A 153 2.31 -21.90 48.16
N SER A 154 1.00 -22.02 48.35
CA SER A 154 0.41 -22.69 49.52
C SER A 154 0.65 -24.20 49.52
N LEU A 155 0.80 -24.82 48.35
CA LEU A 155 1.13 -26.24 48.18
C LEU A 155 2.63 -26.49 48.38
N HIS A 156 3.47 -25.48 48.09
CA HIS A 156 4.92 -25.57 48.18
C HIS A 156 5.55 -24.35 48.88
N PRO A 157 5.45 -24.20 50.22
CA PRO A 157 5.75 -22.93 50.93
C PRO A 157 7.20 -22.41 50.88
N SER A 158 8.13 -23.17 50.31
CA SER A 158 9.49 -22.72 49.95
C SER A 158 9.52 -21.86 48.68
N LEU A 159 8.56 -22.03 47.77
CA LEU A 159 8.40 -21.24 46.56
C LEU A 159 7.75 -19.89 46.92
N ARG A 160 8.55 -18.82 46.84
CA ARG A 160 8.19 -17.46 47.29
C ARG A 160 8.57 -16.41 46.26
N GLY A 161 7.79 -15.34 46.20
CA GLY A 161 8.04 -14.19 45.34
C GLY A 161 7.70 -12.88 46.05
N ASN A 162 8.12 -11.77 45.44
CA ASN A 162 7.96 -10.45 46.01
C ASN A 162 7.76 -9.37 44.94
N LEU A 163 6.76 -8.51 45.11
CA LEU A 163 6.48 -7.36 44.25
C LEU A 163 6.53 -6.06 45.06
N VAL A 164 7.18 -5.02 44.53
CA VAL A 164 7.25 -3.69 45.13
C VAL A 164 6.50 -2.71 44.25
N VAL A 165 5.27 -2.38 44.64
CA VAL A 165 4.37 -1.47 43.90
C VAL A 165 4.62 -0.04 44.36
N SER A 166 4.90 0.86 43.42
CA SER A 166 5.30 2.25 43.68
C SER A 166 4.84 3.20 42.57
N GLY A 167 5.13 4.50 42.71
CA GLY A 167 4.80 5.51 41.68
C GLY A 167 3.36 6.03 41.74
N SER A 168 2.90 6.62 40.64
CA SER A 168 1.56 7.18 40.47
C SER A 168 0.72 6.31 39.51
N PRO A 169 -0.62 6.34 39.58
CA PRO A 169 -1.47 5.64 38.62
C PRO A 169 -1.15 6.05 37.17
N PRO A 170 -1.26 5.15 36.18
CA PRO A 170 -1.11 5.50 34.78
C PRO A 170 -2.17 6.52 34.38
N THR A 171 -1.77 7.49 33.56
CA THR A 171 -2.69 8.44 32.93
C THR A 171 -3.75 7.69 32.13
N PRO A 172 -5.02 8.14 32.10
CA PRO A 172 -6.05 7.49 31.29
C PRO A 172 -5.62 7.38 29.82
N PRO A 173 -5.95 6.29 29.11
CA PRO A 173 -5.66 6.18 27.70
C PRO A 173 -6.32 7.33 26.92
N SER A 174 -5.57 7.90 25.97
CA SER A 174 -6.10 8.92 25.07
C SER A 174 -7.32 8.41 24.29
N PRO A 175 -8.29 9.27 23.93
CA PRO A 175 -9.42 8.86 23.10
C PRO A 175 -8.97 8.26 21.76
N PRO A 176 -9.81 7.40 21.14
CA PRO A 176 -9.46 6.67 19.92
C PRO A 176 -9.05 7.63 18.80
N PHE A 177 -7.87 7.35 18.22
CA PHE A 177 -7.25 8.14 17.17
C PHE A 177 -7.82 7.73 15.81
N ASN A 178 -8.76 8.50 15.29
CA ASN A 178 -9.35 8.31 13.96
C ASN A 178 -8.84 9.39 12.99
N PRO A 179 -7.65 9.22 12.38
CA PRO A 179 -7.11 10.17 11.43
C PRO A 179 -7.84 10.05 10.09
N THR A 180 -8.32 11.17 9.56
CA THR A 180 -8.70 11.26 8.15
C THR A 180 -7.49 11.81 7.39
N ILE A 181 -7.10 11.16 6.30
CA ILE A 181 -6.04 11.66 5.43
C ILE A 181 -6.64 11.94 4.06
N SER A 182 -6.44 13.16 3.57
CA SER A 182 -6.85 13.62 2.25
C SER A 182 -5.66 14.14 1.45
N LEU A 183 -5.85 14.17 0.15
CA LEU A 183 -4.92 14.64 -0.86
C LEU A 183 -5.66 15.67 -1.69
N ASP A 184 -5.17 16.91 -1.75
CA ASP A 184 -5.78 17.97 -2.55
C ASP A 184 -4.68 18.74 -3.32
N GLY A 185 -5.02 19.20 -4.52
CA GLY A 185 -4.07 19.90 -5.37
C GLY A 185 -4.49 20.00 -6.83
N SER A 186 -3.57 20.44 -7.68
CA SER A 186 -3.75 20.45 -9.14
C SER A 186 -2.88 19.41 -9.84
N ILE A 187 -3.39 18.91 -10.97
CA ILE A 187 -2.58 18.30 -12.02
C ILE A 187 -3.01 18.95 -13.32
N ASP A 188 -2.07 19.58 -14.01
CA ASP A 188 -2.34 20.43 -15.17
C ASP A 188 -1.41 20.04 -16.32
N TRP A 189 -1.79 20.33 -17.56
CA TRP A 189 -0.90 20.10 -18.70
C TRP A 189 -0.94 21.23 -19.73
N THR A 190 0.20 21.47 -20.37
CA THR A 190 0.37 22.42 -21.47
C THR A 190 1.06 21.75 -22.67
N VAL A 191 0.59 22.00 -23.89
CA VAL A 191 1.25 21.53 -25.13
C VAL A 191 2.48 22.39 -25.38
N ASN A 192 3.67 21.81 -25.17
CA ASN A 192 4.96 22.45 -25.44
C ASN A 192 5.44 22.22 -26.88
N GLY A 193 5.04 21.11 -27.49
CA GLY A 193 5.33 20.78 -28.89
C GLY A 193 4.19 19.98 -29.50
N LEU A 194 3.94 20.18 -30.79
CA LEU A 194 2.90 19.48 -31.53
C LEU A 194 3.36 19.29 -32.98
N ASP A 195 3.34 18.06 -33.45
CA ASP A 195 3.49 17.71 -34.86
C ASP A 195 2.29 16.88 -35.35
N ASN A 196 2.36 16.38 -36.58
CA ASN A 196 1.28 15.62 -37.24
C ASN A 196 0.94 14.28 -36.55
N SER A 197 1.84 13.79 -35.68
CA SER A 197 1.81 12.46 -35.08
C SER A 197 1.95 12.46 -33.56
N VAL A 198 2.60 13.48 -32.97
CA VAL A 198 2.94 13.52 -31.54
C VAL A 198 2.57 14.86 -30.92
N ALA A 199 1.92 14.82 -29.75
CA ALA A 199 1.87 15.94 -28.81
C ALA A 199 2.90 15.74 -27.71
N VAL A 200 3.68 16.78 -27.42
CA VAL A 200 4.59 16.85 -26.28
C VAL A 200 3.98 17.79 -25.24
N LEU A 201 3.45 17.20 -24.18
CA LEU A 201 2.89 17.91 -23.04
C LEU A 201 3.96 18.16 -21.98
N ASN A 202 3.92 19.31 -21.32
CA ASN A 202 4.50 19.49 -19.99
C ASN A 202 3.36 19.31 -18.98
N VAL A 203 3.43 18.26 -18.16
CA VAL A 203 2.46 17.96 -17.12
C VAL A 203 3.02 18.47 -15.79
N SER A 204 2.35 19.45 -15.19
CA SER A 204 2.67 19.99 -13.87
C SER A 204 1.73 19.44 -12.80
N HIS A 205 2.21 19.37 -11.57
CA HIS A 205 1.40 19.02 -10.41
C HIS A 205 1.81 19.85 -9.20
N GLN A 206 0.84 20.13 -8.34
CA GLN A 206 1.07 20.71 -7.02
C GLN A 206 0.06 20.08 -6.07
N VAL A 207 0.51 19.16 -5.22
CA VAL A 207 -0.36 18.30 -4.41
C VAL A 207 0.08 18.34 -2.96
N SER A 208 -0.87 18.49 -2.04
CA SER A 208 -0.63 18.44 -0.60
C SER A 208 -1.39 17.29 0.04
N ILE A 209 -0.70 16.56 0.92
CA ILE A 209 -1.33 15.61 1.83
C ILE A 209 -1.77 16.41 3.06
N VAL A 210 -3.03 16.27 3.45
CA VAL A 210 -3.62 16.84 4.67
C VAL A 210 -3.98 15.68 5.59
N ALA A 211 -3.50 15.71 6.83
CA ALA A 211 -3.90 14.79 7.88
C ALA A 211 -4.73 15.55 8.93
N SER A 212 -5.89 15.00 9.27
CA SER A 212 -6.88 15.64 10.15
C SER A 212 -7.27 14.71 11.29
N ILE A 213 -7.26 15.24 12.52
CA ILE A 213 -7.57 14.56 13.77
C ILE A 213 -8.62 15.41 14.50
N GLY A 214 -9.90 15.09 14.30
CA GLY A 214 -11.00 15.93 14.78
C GLY A 214 -10.90 17.36 14.20
N PRO A 215 -10.84 18.42 15.03
CA PRO A 215 -10.73 19.80 14.57
C PRO A 215 -9.32 20.24 14.16
N LEU A 216 -8.29 19.40 14.40
CA LEU A 216 -6.90 19.74 14.06
C LEU A 216 -6.54 19.18 12.70
N SER A 217 -6.04 20.02 11.79
CA SER A 217 -5.50 19.60 10.49
C SER A 217 -4.06 20.09 10.31
N PHE A 218 -3.23 19.27 9.66
CA PHE A 218 -1.85 19.61 9.33
C PHE A 218 -1.50 19.08 7.93
N THR A 219 -0.60 19.78 7.24
CA THR A 219 -0.09 19.44 5.91
C THR A 219 1.34 18.90 6.02
N PRO A 220 1.54 17.60 6.31
CA PRO A 220 2.88 17.05 6.55
C PRO A 220 3.76 17.01 5.29
N VAL A 221 3.16 16.98 4.09
CA VAL A 221 3.87 16.85 2.82
C VAL A 221 3.17 17.67 1.74
N THR A 222 3.94 18.44 1.00
CA THR A 222 3.56 19.04 -0.29
C THR A 222 4.58 18.60 -1.33
N GLU A 223 4.11 18.08 -2.46
CA GLU A 223 4.93 17.67 -3.61
C GLU A 223 4.51 18.51 -4.83
N SER A 224 5.48 19.12 -5.50
CA SER A 224 5.24 19.90 -6.72
C SER A 224 6.37 19.72 -7.72
N GLY A 225 6.02 19.78 -9.00
CA GLY A 225 6.99 19.66 -10.09
C GLY A 225 6.31 19.56 -11.44
N SER A 226 7.10 19.38 -12.49
CA SER A 226 6.59 19.07 -13.82
C SER A 226 7.51 18.11 -14.58
N PHE A 227 6.96 17.42 -15.56
CA PHE A 227 7.69 16.52 -16.44
C PHE A 227 7.12 16.56 -17.87
N SER A 228 7.96 16.24 -18.84
CA SER A 228 7.53 16.12 -20.23
C SER A 228 6.91 14.75 -20.50
N GLN A 229 5.82 14.72 -21.26
CA GLN A 229 5.08 13.53 -21.67
C GLN A 229 4.78 13.63 -23.17
N SER A 230 5.36 12.74 -23.98
CA SER A 230 4.97 12.61 -25.38
C SER A 230 3.83 11.61 -25.54
N ILE A 231 2.88 11.93 -26.42
CA ILE A 231 1.69 11.12 -26.71
C ILE A 231 1.56 11.03 -28.23
N ASP A 232 1.53 9.80 -28.75
CA ASP A 232 1.13 9.55 -30.14
C ASP A 232 -0.35 9.90 -30.31
N LEU A 233 -0.65 10.83 -31.22
CA LEU A 233 -2.00 11.36 -31.44
C LEU A 233 -2.95 10.32 -32.05
N SER A 234 -2.41 9.32 -32.74
CA SER A 234 -3.16 8.31 -33.47
C SER A 234 -3.48 7.08 -32.62
N THR A 235 -2.52 6.60 -31.84
CA THR A 235 -2.62 5.41 -30.97
C THR A 235 -2.93 5.75 -29.51
N ARG A 236 -2.72 7.02 -29.09
CA ARG A 236 -2.79 7.51 -27.70
C ARG A 236 -1.71 6.94 -26.76
N VAL A 237 -0.72 6.20 -27.28
CA VAL A 237 0.37 5.64 -26.48
C VAL A 237 1.29 6.75 -25.98
N GLN A 238 1.64 6.67 -24.70
CA GLN A 238 2.58 7.58 -24.03
C GLN A 238 4.01 7.05 -24.10
N SER A 239 5.00 7.94 -24.05
CA SER A 239 6.40 7.55 -23.80
C SER A 239 6.60 6.84 -22.44
N SER A 240 7.66 6.05 -22.33
CA SER A 240 8.07 5.42 -21.07
C SER A 240 8.64 6.44 -20.08
N GLY A 241 8.21 6.37 -18.81
CA GLY A 241 8.69 7.28 -17.74
C GLY A 241 7.76 8.47 -17.42
N THR A 242 6.50 8.41 -17.83
CA THR A 242 5.50 9.50 -17.76
C THR A 242 4.64 9.48 -16.49
N ALA A 243 3.59 10.32 -16.46
CA ALA A 243 2.65 10.59 -15.35
C ALA A 243 2.24 9.37 -14.52
N THR A 244 1.95 8.25 -15.19
CA THR A 244 1.52 7.00 -14.54
C THR A 244 2.58 6.47 -13.56
N SER A 245 3.88 6.65 -13.85
CA SER A 245 4.96 6.25 -12.94
C SER A 245 5.06 7.13 -11.68
N VAL A 246 4.78 8.44 -11.82
CA VAL A 246 4.71 9.38 -10.69
C VAL A 246 3.50 9.08 -9.81
N ILE A 247 2.32 8.89 -10.43
CA ILE A 247 1.08 8.55 -9.72
C ILE A 247 1.23 7.20 -8.98
N LEU A 248 1.79 6.17 -9.63
CA LEU A 248 2.12 4.90 -8.98
C LEU A 248 3.10 5.08 -7.82
N GLY A 249 4.12 5.92 -7.97
CA GLY A 249 5.08 6.25 -6.91
C GLY A 249 4.44 6.96 -5.72
N ILE A 250 3.53 7.92 -5.95
CA ILE A 250 2.78 8.60 -4.89
C ILE A 250 1.84 7.63 -4.17
N ILE A 251 1.10 6.80 -4.91
CA ILE A 251 0.22 5.77 -4.31
C ILE A 251 1.03 4.77 -3.48
N GLN A 252 2.19 4.33 -3.97
CA GLN A 252 3.09 3.45 -3.21
C GLN A 252 3.61 4.12 -1.93
N LYS A 253 4.02 5.39 -1.98
CA LYS A 253 4.43 6.17 -0.80
C LYS A 253 3.28 6.35 0.21
N MET A 254 2.08 6.66 -0.27
CA MET A 254 0.87 6.80 0.57
C MET A 254 0.50 5.49 1.28
N LEU A 255 0.52 4.38 0.55
CA LEU A 255 0.28 3.04 1.12
C LEU A 255 1.40 2.62 2.10
N ALA A 256 2.65 3.00 1.85
CA ALA A 256 3.77 2.75 2.76
C ALA A 256 3.74 3.62 4.03
N TYR A 257 3.08 4.79 4.01
CA TYR A 257 2.94 5.68 5.17
C TYR A 257 1.65 5.41 5.99
N TYR A 258 0.82 4.43 5.60
CA TYR A 258 -0.42 4.13 6.30
C TYR A 258 -0.16 3.55 7.72
N PRO A 259 -0.66 4.19 8.81
CA PRO A 259 -0.45 3.72 10.18
C PRO A 259 -1.25 2.43 10.42
N GLY A 260 -0.54 1.31 10.29
CA GLY A 260 -1.07 -0.05 10.24
C GLY A 260 -0.14 -1.00 9.47
N TYR A 261 0.74 -0.43 8.62
CA TYR A 261 1.76 -1.17 7.85
C TYR A 261 2.76 -1.95 8.74
N TYR A 262 3.07 -1.43 9.93
CA TYR A 262 3.76 -2.17 11.00
C TYR A 262 2.82 -2.42 12.18
N GLY A 263 1.78 -3.22 11.95
CA GLY A 263 1.15 -3.94 13.06
C GLY A 263 2.19 -4.79 13.78
N TYR A 264 2.06 -4.93 15.10
CA TYR A 264 2.97 -5.68 15.98
C TYR A 264 3.30 -7.12 15.48
N TYR A 265 2.43 -7.68 14.63
CA TYR A 265 2.49 -9.04 14.10
C TYR A 265 3.18 -9.18 12.73
N GLY A 266 3.70 -8.11 12.11
CA GLY A 266 4.72 -8.19 11.05
C GLY A 266 4.34 -8.78 9.67
N TYR A 267 3.08 -9.12 9.41
CA TYR A 267 2.66 -9.66 8.10
C TYR A 267 2.42 -8.55 7.06
N GLY A 268 3.49 -8.20 6.35
CA GLY A 268 3.48 -7.16 5.31
C GLY A 268 2.63 -7.50 4.08
N TYR A 269 2.22 -6.44 3.37
CA TYR A 269 1.52 -6.51 2.09
C TYR A 269 2.28 -7.36 1.07
N SER A 270 1.60 -8.29 0.38
CA SER A 270 2.29 -9.16 -0.58
C SER A 270 2.77 -8.34 -1.79
N PRO A 271 4.05 -8.45 -2.21
CA PRO A 271 4.58 -7.64 -3.32
C PRO A 271 3.98 -7.97 -4.70
N GLY A 272 3.12 -9.01 -4.81
CA GLY A 272 2.53 -9.46 -6.07
C GLY A 272 1.64 -8.40 -6.75
N ILE A 273 0.93 -7.56 -6.00
CA ILE A 273 0.07 -6.51 -6.59
C ILE A 273 0.93 -5.36 -7.17
N GLY A 274 2.03 -5.01 -6.50
CA GLY A 274 3.03 -4.09 -7.07
C GLY A 274 3.68 -4.63 -8.34
N GLN A 275 3.90 -5.94 -8.39
CA GLN A 275 4.46 -6.64 -9.56
C GLN A 275 3.46 -6.73 -10.73
N LEU A 276 2.16 -6.82 -10.46
CA LEU A 276 1.12 -6.83 -11.50
C LEU A 276 1.05 -5.47 -12.24
N LEU A 277 1.26 -4.37 -11.52
CA LEU A 277 1.33 -3.01 -12.09
C LEU A 277 2.70 -2.69 -12.72
N SER A 278 3.74 -3.50 -12.48
CA SER A 278 5.08 -3.31 -13.06
C SER A 278 5.31 -4.03 -14.39
N SER A 279 4.31 -4.76 -14.91
CA SER A 279 4.40 -5.40 -16.22
C SER A 279 4.54 -4.34 -17.31
N GLN A 280 5.59 -4.45 -18.15
CA GLN A 280 5.86 -3.54 -19.27
C GLN A 280 4.79 -3.70 -20.37
N LYS A 281 3.66 -3.04 -20.19
CA LYS A 281 2.59 -2.88 -21.17
C LYS A 281 2.53 -1.41 -21.60
N GLU A 282 2.13 -1.17 -22.85
CA GLU A 282 1.89 0.18 -23.36
C GLU A 282 0.90 0.93 -22.47
N VAL A 283 1.18 2.22 -22.25
CA VAL A 283 0.37 3.09 -21.40
C VAL A 283 -0.33 4.11 -22.29
N TYR A 284 -1.66 4.09 -22.32
CA TYR A 284 -2.48 5.00 -23.12
C TYR A 284 -2.82 6.25 -22.31
N THR A 285 -2.90 7.41 -22.97
CA THR A 285 -3.34 8.64 -22.31
C THR A 285 -4.78 8.51 -21.81
N PHE A 286 -5.03 9.07 -20.62
CA PHE A 286 -6.35 9.24 -20.05
C PHE A 286 -6.88 10.67 -20.22
N TRP A 287 -6.06 11.60 -20.73
CA TRP A 287 -6.41 13.02 -20.91
C TRP A 287 -7.48 13.25 -21.98
N TRP A 288 -7.54 12.39 -22.99
CA TRP A 288 -8.57 12.37 -24.03
C TRP A 288 -8.69 10.98 -24.63
N VAL A 289 -9.75 10.78 -25.40
CA VAL A 289 -9.96 9.62 -26.25
C VAL A 289 -10.08 10.08 -27.71
N ASN A 290 -9.93 9.16 -28.65
CA ASN A 290 -9.98 9.50 -30.07
C ASN A 290 -11.38 9.18 -30.61
N GLY A 291 -12.18 10.20 -30.88
CA GLY A 291 -13.56 10.08 -31.34
C GLY A 291 -13.72 9.83 -32.84
N PRO A 292 -14.95 9.64 -33.34
CA PRO A 292 -16.21 9.61 -32.60
C PRO A 292 -16.37 8.33 -31.78
N LEU A 293 -16.91 8.46 -30.57
CA LEU A 293 -17.19 7.33 -29.68
C LEU A 293 -18.61 6.79 -29.87
N THR A 294 -18.80 5.50 -29.59
CA THR A 294 -20.10 4.81 -29.64
C THR A 294 -20.32 3.94 -28.40
N ASN A 295 -21.58 3.75 -28.00
CA ASN A 295 -21.88 2.97 -26.80
C ASN A 295 -21.46 1.49 -26.96
N GLY A 296 -20.81 0.93 -25.95
CA GLY A 296 -20.22 -0.41 -25.99
C GLY A 296 -18.88 -0.53 -26.70
N GLN A 297 -18.33 0.55 -27.28
CA GLN A 297 -17.00 0.53 -27.88
C GLN A 297 -15.91 0.35 -26.80
N PRO A 298 -14.95 -0.58 -26.99
CA PRO A 298 -13.80 -0.72 -26.10
C PRO A 298 -12.80 0.42 -26.35
N VAL A 299 -12.21 0.92 -25.28
CA VAL A 299 -11.20 1.99 -25.30
C VAL A 299 -10.04 1.61 -24.39
N GLU A 300 -8.81 1.69 -24.90
CA GLU A 300 -7.60 1.47 -24.11
C GLU A 300 -7.27 2.72 -23.29
N ILE A 301 -7.18 2.60 -21.97
CA ILE A 301 -6.91 3.72 -21.05
C ILE A 301 -5.94 3.22 -19.97
N LEU A 302 -4.90 4.01 -19.66
CA LEU A 302 -3.79 3.59 -18.79
C LEU A 302 -3.19 2.28 -19.31
N THR A 303 -3.21 1.18 -18.55
CA THR A 303 -2.68 -0.13 -18.96
C THR A 303 -3.78 -1.14 -19.32
N GLY A 304 -5.05 -0.74 -19.30
CA GLY A 304 -6.21 -1.62 -19.39
C GLY A 304 -7.20 -1.26 -20.50
N TYR A 305 -8.22 -2.11 -20.65
CA TYR A 305 -9.41 -1.79 -21.45
C TYR A 305 -10.50 -1.24 -20.53
N ALA A 306 -11.21 -0.25 -21.03
CA ALA A 306 -12.47 0.25 -20.52
C ALA A 306 -13.53 0.15 -21.63
N SER A 307 -14.80 0.30 -21.28
CA SER A 307 -15.89 0.35 -22.26
C SER A 307 -16.72 1.60 -22.06
N ILE A 308 -17.22 2.18 -23.15
CA ILE A 308 -18.24 3.24 -23.07
C ILE A 308 -19.55 2.59 -22.63
N THR A 309 -20.09 2.98 -21.47
CA THR A 309 -21.30 2.38 -20.87
C THR A 309 -22.53 3.27 -21.00
N GLY A 310 -22.35 4.56 -21.30
CA GLY A 310 -23.44 5.50 -21.53
C GLY A 310 -22.96 6.94 -21.65
N SER A 311 -23.83 7.89 -21.34
CA SER A 311 -23.52 9.32 -21.34
C SER A 311 -24.24 10.06 -20.22
N GLU A 312 -23.64 11.12 -19.69
CA GLU A 312 -24.24 12.00 -18.70
C GLU A 312 -23.93 13.49 -18.95
N THR A 313 -24.53 14.36 -18.16
CA THR A 313 -24.23 15.79 -18.15
C THR A 313 -23.29 16.12 -16.99
N VAL A 314 -22.03 16.44 -17.28
CA VAL A 314 -21.05 16.87 -16.30
C VAL A 314 -21.13 18.40 -16.15
N ASN A 315 -21.40 18.88 -14.94
CA ASN A 315 -21.31 20.29 -14.60
C ASN A 315 -19.84 20.66 -14.30
N LEU A 316 -19.31 21.69 -14.96
CA LEU A 316 -17.96 22.25 -14.74
C LEU A 316 -17.96 23.59 -13.99
N GLY A 317 -19.13 24.13 -13.65
CA GLY A 317 -19.28 25.42 -12.99
C GLY A 317 -20.61 26.09 -13.33
N ALA A 318 -20.79 27.33 -12.89
CA ALA A 318 -21.98 28.11 -13.18
C ALA A 318 -22.17 28.29 -14.70
N GLY A 319 -23.25 27.73 -15.25
CA GLY A 319 -23.59 27.80 -16.67
C GLY A 319 -22.79 26.87 -17.60
N ASN A 320 -21.79 26.12 -17.10
CA ASN A 320 -20.92 25.28 -17.93
C ASN A 320 -21.28 23.79 -17.76
N ASN A 321 -22.37 23.35 -18.39
CA ASN A 321 -22.78 21.95 -18.47
C ASN A 321 -22.28 21.33 -19.77
N ARG A 322 -21.66 20.15 -19.69
CA ARG A 322 -21.08 19.42 -20.82
C ARG A 322 -21.71 18.04 -20.92
N ALA A 323 -22.13 17.63 -22.11
CA ALA A 323 -22.49 16.23 -22.35
C ALA A 323 -21.19 15.41 -22.46
N ALA A 324 -21.10 14.31 -21.73
CA ALA A 324 -19.92 13.46 -21.68
C ALA A 324 -20.26 11.97 -21.85
N TRP A 325 -19.37 11.21 -22.50
CA TRP A 325 -19.38 9.76 -22.54
C TRP A 325 -18.83 9.20 -21.24
N ILE A 326 -19.57 8.27 -20.63
CA ILE A 326 -19.14 7.51 -19.45
C ILE A 326 -18.30 6.33 -19.95
N VAL A 327 -17.06 6.23 -19.47
CA VAL A 327 -16.13 5.16 -19.81
C VAL A 327 -15.64 4.48 -18.53
N GLU A 328 -15.99 3.20 -18.37
CA GLU A 328 -15.82 2.47 -17.10
C GLU A 328 -14.94 1.23 -17.27
N SER A 329 -14.16 0.93 -16.22
CA SER A 329 -13.37 -0.30 -16.09
C SER A 329 -13.32 -0.72 -14.64
N THR A 330 -13.69 -1.97 -14.35
CA THR A 330 -13.63 -2.54 -12.99
C THR A 330 -12.65 -3.71 -12.99
N PHE A 331 -11.71 -3.66 -12.06
CA PHE A 331 -10.76 -4.72 -11.79
C PHE A 331 -10.93 -5.20 -10.35
N SER A 332 -10.88 -6.51 -10.11
CA SER A 332 -11.06 -7.09 -8.79
C SER A 332 -10.20 -8.34 -8.64
N GLN A 333 -9.55 -8.48 -7.50
CA GLN A 333 -8.78 -9.65 -7.10
C GLN A 333 -9.07 -9.99 -5.65
N SER A 334 -9.02 -11.29 -5.33
CA SER A 334 -9.05 -11.79 -3.97
C SER A 334 -8.03 -12.92 -3.82
N VAL A 335 -7.40 -12.99 -2.66
CA VAL A 335 -6.45 -14.04 -2.30
C VAL A 335 -6.75 -14.52 -0.88
N SER A 336 -6.81 -15.83 -0.71
CA SER A 336 -6.99 -16.50 0.56
C SER A 336 -5.77 -17.37 0.83
N THR A 337 -5.13 -17.18 1.98
CA THR A 337 -3.98 -17.99 2.40
C THR A 337 -4.21 -18.57 3.78
N SER A 338 -4.01 -19.88 3.93
CA SER A 338 -3.99 -20.55 5.23
C SER A 338 -2.58 -21.02 5.57
N SER A 339 -2.14 -20.72 6.79
CA SER A 339 -0.87 -21.21 7.35
C SER A 339 -1.16 -22.32 8.36
N PRO A 340 -0.72 -23.57 8.12
CA PRO A 340 -0.71 -24.57 9.20
C PRO A 340 0.27 -24.11 10.30
N PRO A 341 0.03 -24.47 11.57
CA PRO A 341 0.95 -24.16 12.66
C PRO A 341 2.25 -24.96 12.50
N VAL A 342 3.30 -24.34 11.94
CA VAL A 342 4.62 -24.96 11.76
C VAL A 342 5.51 -24.78 12.99
N ILE A 343 5.38 -23.65 13.69
CA ILE A 343 6.18 -23.29 14.88
C ILE A 343 5.39 -22.44 15.90
N THR A 344 4.41 -21.68 15.43
CA THR A 344 3.53 -20.78 16.23
C THR A 344 2.06 -21.09 15.96
N SER A 345 1.15 -20.32 16.58
CA SER A 345 -0.29 -20.26 16.27
C SER A 345 -0.54 -20.24 14.75
N GLY A 346 -1.42 -21.14 14.29
CA GLY A 346 -1.80 -21.25 12.87
C GLY A 346 -2.93 -20.29 12.53
N GLY A 347 -3.14 -19.98 11.26
CA GLY A 347 -4.13 -18.99 10.88
C GLY A 347 -4.59 -19.00 9.43
N SER A 348 -5.51 -18.09 9.14
CA SER A 348 -5.94 -17.75 7.78
C SER A 348 -5.90 -16.24 7.60
N SER A 349 -5.64 -15.81 6.36
CA SER A 349 -5.83 -14.42 5.95
C SER A 349 -6.46 -14.36 4.57
N ASP A 350 -7.60 -13.70 4.50
CA ASP A 350 -8.28 -13.34 3.28
C ASP A 350 -7.98 -11.86 2.98
N GLN A 351 -7.65 -11.55 1.74
CA GLN A 351 -7.40 -10.20 1.27
C GLN A 351 -8.13 -9.98 -0.05
N SER A 352 -8.81 -8.85 -0.20
CA SER A 352 -9.45 -8.44 -1.44
C SER A 352 -9.02 -7.03 -1.84
N PHE A 353 -8.94 -6.82 -3.15
CA PHE A 353 -8.63 -5.56 -3.79
C PHE A 353 -9.62 -5.34 -4.94
N LYS A 354 -10.24 -4.16 -4.96
CA LYS A 354 -11.11 -3.71 -6.05
C LYS A 354 -10.67 -2.32 -6.49
N LEU A 355 -10.56 -2.14 -7.79
CA LEU A 355 -10.31 -0.86 -8.44
C LEU A 355 -11.45 -0.61 -9.42
N ASP A 356 -12.30 0.36 -9.10
CA ASP A 356 -13.27 0.90 -10.04
C ASP A 356 -12.69 2.16 -10.67
N LEU A 357 -12.67 2.23 -11.99
CA LEU A 357 -12.27 3.41 -12.77
C LEU A 357 -13.46 3.89 -13.59
N LYS A 358 -13.71 5.20 -13.54
CA LYS A 358 -14.65 5.90 -14.40
C LYS A 358 -14.02 7.17 -14.95
N PHE A 359 -14.19 7.40 -16.24
CA PHE A 359 -13.74 8.58 -16.96
C PHE A 359 -14.92 9.16 -17.74
N ASP A 360 -15.09 10.47 -17.67
CA ASP A 360 -16.13 11.20 -18.40
C ASP A 360 -15.43 12.08 -19.47
N TYR A 361 -15.66 11.75 -20.74
CA TYR A 361 -15.06 12.44 -21.89
C TYR A 361 -16.10 13.29 -22.62
N ASP A 362 -15.80 14.57 -22.84
CA ASP A 362 -16.70 15.52 -23.51
C ASP A 362 -17.10 15.03 -24.91
N GLN A 363 -18.41 14.99 -25.22
CA GLN A 363 -18.89 14.39 -26.48
C GLN A 363 -18.50 15.18 -27.74
N ALA A 364 -18.14 16.46 -27.60
CA ALA A 364 -17.83 17.35 -28.73
C ALA A 364 -16.33 17.46 -29.02
N SER A 365 -15.50 17.41 -27.98
CA SER A 365 -14.03 17.58 -28.05
C SER A 365 -13.20 16.36 -27.66
N ASP A 366 -13.84 15.32 -27.10
CA ASP A 366 -13.23 14.08 -26.57
C ASP A 366 -12.22 14.29 -25.42
N LEU A 367 -12.13 15.50 -24.86
CA LEU A 367 -11.33 15.85 -23.69
C LEU A 367 -11.91 15.25 -22.41
N LEU A 368 -11.06 14.79 -21.49
CA LEU A 368 -11.47 14.40 -20.14
C LEU A 368 -12.05 15.60 -19.37
N VAL A 369 -13.30 15.52 -18.94
CA VAL A 369 -13.94 16.56 -18.11
C VAL A 369 -13.97 16.18 -16.64
N ARG A 370 -14.02 14.88 -16.33
CA ARG A 370 -13.96 14.34 -14.97
C ARG A 370 -13.44 12.91 -15.01
N SER A 371 -12.71 12.48 -13.99
CA SER A 371 -12.52 11.06 -13.69
C SER A 371 -12.73 10.80 -12.19
N SER A 372 -13.10 9.57 -11.88
CA SER A 372 -13.20 9.07 -10.52
C SER A 372 -12.68 7.65 -10.46
N ALA A 373 -11.79 7.38 -9.52
CA ALA A 373 -11.31 6.04 -9.21
C ALA A 373 -11.64 5.72 -7.75
N THR A 374 -12.09 4.50 -7.46
CA THR A 374 -12.27 4.02 -6.09
C THR A 374 -11.40 2.79 -5.89
N ILE A 375 -10.39 2.92 -5.05
CA ILE A 375 -9.58 1.79 -4.58
C ILE A 375 -10.23 1.27 -3.29
N SER A 376 -10.73 0.05 -3.30
CA SER A 376 -11.21 -0.63 -2.10
C SER A 376 -10.28 -1.78 -1.74
N VAL A 377 -9.82 -1.82 -0.49
CA VAL A 377 -9.10 -2.96 0.08
C VAL A 377 -9.84 -3.47 1.30
N ALA A 378 -9.93 -4.79 1.44
CA ALA A 378 -10.35 -5.41 2.68
C ALA A 378 -9.41 -6.57 3.03
N SER A 379 -9.18 -6.79 4.31
CA SER A 379 -8.52 -7.98 4.82
C SER A 379 -9.23 -8.50 6.06
N SER A 380 -9.33 -9.82 6.14
CA SER A 380 -9.75 -10.54 7.35
C SER A 380 -8.62 -11.50 7.70
N GLN A 381 -8.13 -11.45 8.94
CA GLN A 381 -7.09 -12.34 9.43
C GLN A 381 -7.61 -13.05 10.67
N THR A 382 -7.37 -14.34 10.79
CA THR A 382 -7.73 -15.14 11.97
C THR A 382 -6.53 -15.96 12.42
N GLN A 383 -6.14 -15.81 13.68
CA GLN A 383 -5.02 -16.52 14.32
C GLN A 383 -5.57 -17.39 15.46
N ASN A 384 -5.13 -18.64 15.51
CA ASN A 384 -5.59 -19.63 16.49
C ASN A 384 -4.43 -20.08 17.38
N TYR A 385 -4.51 -19.71 18.65
CA TYR A 385 -3.57 -20.01 19.72
C TYR A 385 -4.09 -21.21 20.54
N LYS A 386 -3.17 -22.08 20.95
CA LYS A 386 -3.42 -23.19 21.89
C LYS A 386 -3.00 -22.78 23.31
N PRO A 387 -3.51 -23.45 24.36
CA PRO A 387 -2.98 -23.30 25.71
C PRO A 387 -1.45 -23.41 25.74
N GLY A 388 -0.78 -22.45 26.38
CA GLY A 388 0.68 -22.32 26.42
C GLY A 388 1.31 -21.46 25.31
N ASP A 389 0.60 -21.21 24.20
CA ASP A 389 1.06 -20.29 23.14
C ASP A 389 1.03 -18.83 23.63
N TYR A 390 1.95 -18.01 23.12
CA TYR A 390 2.00 -16.57 23.43
C TYR A 390 1.05 -15.77 22.52
N LEU A 391 0.01 -15.21 23.12
CA LEU A 391 -0.80 -14.14 22.53
C LEU A 391 -0.08 -12.80 22.74
N CYS A 392 0.41 -12.23 21.66
CA CYS A 392 0.92 -10.87 21.64
C CYS A 392 -0.20 -9.84 21.48
N GLY A 393 0.12 -8.58 21.77
CA GLY A 393 -0.72 -7.41 21.55
C GLY A 393 -0.06 -6.14 22.08
N PRO A 394 -0.78 -4.99 22.13
CA PRO A 394 -0.18 -3.69 22.48
C PRO A 394 0.52 -3.69 23.84
N SER A 395 -0.02 -4.44 24.81
CA SER A 395 0.50 -4.55 26.18
C SER A 395 1.72 -5.49 26.33
N GLY A 396 2.15 -6.17 25.26
CA GLY A 396 3.19 -7.20 25.25
C GLY A 396 2.66 -8.60 24.88
N CYS A 397 3.49 -9.63 25.07
CA CYS A 397 3.14 -11.02 24.79
C CYS A 397 2.91 -11.82 26.06
N PHE A 398 1.76 -12.50 26.13
CA PHE A 398 1.30 -13.23 27.30
C PHE A 398 0.78 -14.61 26.90
N PRO A 399 1.14 -15.68 27.62
CA PRO A 399 0.64 -17.01 27.33
C PRO A 399 -0.86 -17.13 27.59
N VAL A 400 -1.56 -17.93 26.79
CA VAL A 400 -2.99 -18.19 26.95
C VAL A 400 -3.24 -19.50 27.71
N SER A 401 -4.26 -19.52 28.58
CA SER A 401 -4.69 -20.73 29.29
C SER A 401 -5.71 -21.56 28.51
N ASP A 402 -6.44 -20.92 27.60
CA ASP A 402 -7.49 -21.52 26.77
C ASP A 402 -7.06 -21.54 25.29
N PRO A 403 -7.72 -22.33 24.43
CA PRO A 403 -7.67 -22.09 22.99
C PRO A 403 -8.25 -20.69 22.69
N VAL A 404 -7.49 -19.83 22.02
CA VAL A 404 -7.92 -18.47 21.68
C VAL A 404 -7.91 -18.27 20.17
N THR A 405 -9.01 -17.75 19.64
CA THR A 405 -9.10 -17.27 18.27
C THR A 405 -9.12 -15.75 18.26
N VAL A 406 -8.15 -15.13 17.60
CA VAL A 406 -8.09 -13.66 17.39
C VAL A 406 -8.37 -13.37 15.93
N SER A 407 -9.40 -12.57 15.67
CA SER A 407 -9.79 -12.11 14.34
C SER A 407 -9.58 -10.61 14.20
N HIS A 408 -8.87 -10.20 13.15
CA HIS A 408 -8.71 -8.81 12.74
C HIS A 408 -9.46 -8.59 11.43
N HIS A 409 -10.16 -7.48 11.29
CA HIS A 409 -10.74 -7.05 10.02
C HIS A 409 -10.35 -5.60 9.73
N MET A 410 -9.78 -5.37 8.55
CA MET A 410 -9.47 -4.03 8.04
C MET A 410 -10.21 -3.83 6.73
N SER A 411 -10.81 -2.67 6.54
CA SER A 411 -11.29 -2.24 5.23
C SER A 411 -10.99 -0.76 5.02
N ALA A 412 -10.40 -0.42 3.89
CA ALA A 412 -10.13 0.95 3.50
C ALA A 412 -10.66 1.24 2.08
N SER A 413 -11.19 2.44 1.91
CA SER A 413 -11.61 2.98 0.62
C SER A 413 -10.89 4.29 0.36
N VAL A 414 -10.32 4.40 -0.85
CA VAL A 414 -9.64 5.59 -1.34
C VAL A 414 -10.35 6.07 -2.61
N PRO A 415 -11.45 6.85 -2.49
CA PRO A 415 -11.95 7.64 -3.60
C PRO A 415 -10.93 8.69 -4.02
N VAL A 416 -10.62 8.71 -5.31
CA VAL A 416 -9.80 9.69 -6.03
C VAL A 416 -10.69 10.30 -7.11
N THR A 417 -10.64 11.61 -7.26
CA THR A 417 -11.39 12.37 -8.26
C THR A 417 -10.48 13.38 -8.93
N LEU A 418 -10.60 13.51 -10.24
CA LEU A 418 -9.94 14.54 -11.04
C LEU A 418 -11.03 15.28 -11.81
N ARG A 419 -11.05 16.61 -11.78
CA ARG A 419 -12.09 17.42 -12.45
C ARG A 419 -11.46 18.59 -13.18
N LEU A 420 -11.82 18.75 -14.45
CA LEU A 420 -11.40 19.89 -15.27
C LEU A 420 -11.94 21.18 -14.63
N THR A 421 -11.07 22.13 -14.31
CA THR A 421 -11.45 23.44 -13.74
C THR A 421 -11.41 24.54 -14.80
N SER A 422 -10.45 24.49 -15.71
CA SER A 422 -10.27 25.46 -16.77
C SER A 422 -9.44 24.89 -17.93
N THR A 423 -9.62 25.45 -19.12
CA THR A 423 -8.88 25.11 -20.34
C THR A 423 -9.04 26.23 -21.36
N ASN A 424 -8.04 26.41 -22.22
CA ASN A 424 -8.13 27.30 -23.40
C ASN A 424 -8.52 26.56 -24.70
N LEU A 425 -8.85 25.27 -24.62
CA LEU A 425 -9.26 24.45 -25.76
C LEU A 425 -10.66 24.86 -26.28
N ASP A 426 -10.84 24.81 -27.59
CA ASP A 426 -12.15 24.91 -28.21
C ASP A 426 -12.93 23.61 -27.96
N LEU A 427 -13.69 23.58 -26.87
CA LEU A 427 -14.51 22.42 -26.52
C LEU A 427 -15.74 22.25 -27.42
N SER A 428 -16.02 23.13 -28.39
CA SER A 428 -17.23 23.01 -29.23
C SER A 428 -17.12 21.95 -30.31
N ARG A 429 -15.91 21.43 -30.58
CA ARG A 429 -15.62 20.49 -31.68
C ARG A 429 -14.28 19.78 -31.47
N ARG A 430 -14.08 18.72 -32.26
CA ARG A 430 -12.87 17.91 -32.36
C ARG A 430 -12.12 18.20 -33.67
N THR A 431 -10.83 17.89 -33.74
CA THR A 431 -10.03 17.96 -34.97
C THR A 431 -10.52 16.93 -35.99
N ALA A 432 -10.64 17.28 -37.26
CA ALA A 432 -11.09 16.32 -38.26
C ALA A 432 -10.07 15.17 -38.44
N ALA A 433 -10.56 13.95 -38.59
CA ALA A 433 -9.74 12.77 -38.88
C ALA A 433 -8.83 13.03 -40.10
N GLY A 434 -7.52 12.92 -39.92
CA GLY A 434 -6.52 13.17 -40.97
C GLY A 434 -6.14 14.63 -41.24
N SER A 435 -6.66 15.62 -40.49
CA SER A 435 -6.34 17.04 -40.72
C SER A 435 -5.20 17.62 -39.86
N ILE A 436 -4.37 16.78 -39.23
CA ILE A 436 -3.19 17.22 -38.47
C ILE A 436 -2.05 17.50 -39.46
N GLY A 437 -2.22 18.52 -40.30
CA GLY A 437 -1.30 18.90 -41.35
C GLY A 437 -1.49 20.36 -41.75
N HIS A 438 -0.38 21.06 -41.95
CA HIS A 438 -0.28 22.52 -42.19
C HIS A 438 -0.44 23.43 -40.97
N GLY A 439 0.43 23.22 -39.97
CA GLY A 439 0.98 24.38 -39.25
C GLY A 439 1.71 25.30 -40.24
N GLN A 440 1.36 26.58 -40.27
CA GLN A 440 1.97 27.56 -41.17
C GLN A 440 3.44 27.81 -40.80
N THR A 441 4.37 27.42 -41.67
CA THR A 441 5.71 28.03 -41.71
C THR A 441 5.65 29.25 -42.61
N SER A 442 5.88 30.44 -42.03
CA SER A 442 5.88 31.69 -42.77
C SER A 442 7.22 31.95 -43.45
N THR A 443 7.14 32.55 -44.65
CA THR A 443 8.21 33.21 -45.42
C THR A 443 9.32 32.39 -46.12
N GLY A 444 9.18 32.26 -47.44
CA GLY A 444 10.19 32.81 -48.37
C GLY A 444 11.06 31.84 -49.20
N GLY A 445 10.74 31.67 -50.49
CA GLY A 445 11.69 31.17 -51.51
C GLY A 445 11.06 30.34 -52.63
N PRO A 446 11.15 30.75 -53.92
CA PRO A 446 10.63 29.96 -55.04
C PRO A 446 11.71 29.11 -55.74
N GLY A 447 11.39 27.83 -56.01
CA GLY A 447 12.11 26.98 -56.97
C GLY A 447 12.70 25.69 -56.38
N GLY A 448 12.28 24.53 -56.91
CA GLY A 448 12.82 23.22 -56.54
C GLY A 448 11.88 22.06 -56.90
N THR A 449 12.16 21.37 -58.00
CA THR A 449 11.35 20.23 -58.50
C THR A 449 11.85 18.88 -58.00
N SER A 450 10.91 17.92 -57.93
CA SER A 450 11.12 16.45 -57.99
C SER A 450 11.63 15.73 -56.74
N GLY A 451 10.94 14.65 -56.36
CA GLY A 451 11.32 13.82 -55.21
C GLY A 451 10.34 12.68 -54.87
N THR A 452 9.89 11.90 -55.85
CA THR A 452 9.11 10.67 -55.59
C THR A 452 10.02 9.53 -55.15
N THR A 453 9.89 9.04 -53.91
CA THR A 453 10.44 7.75 -53.48
C THR A 453 9.45 6.98 -52.60
N THR A 454 8.83 5.97 -53.21
CA THR A 454 8.06 4.92 -52.54
C THR A 454 9.00 3.86 -51.93
N LEU A 455 8.80 3.48 -50.66
CA LEU A 455 9.32 2.21 -50.11
C LEU A 455 8.33 1.59 -49.10
N PRO A 456 7.84 0.36 -49.32
CA PRO A 456 7.02 -0.43 -48.38
C PRO A 456 7.87 -1.40 -47.51
N PRO A 457 7.29 -2.14 -46.54
CA PRO A 457 8.01 -2.67 -45.37
C PRO A 457 8.40 -4.17 -45.41
N VAL A 458 9.57 -4.53 -44.85
CA VAL A 458 10.02 -5.89 -44.38
C VAL A 458 11.41 -5.77 -43.68
N THR A 459 11.95 -6.66 -42.80
CA THR A 459 11.47 -7.61 -41.75
C THR A 459 12.67 -8.07 -40.90
N SER A 460 12.60 -8.05 -39.55
CA SER A 460 13.43 -8.84 -38.59
C SER A 460 12.84 -8.66 -37.19
N PHE A 461 12.25 -9.62 -36.46
CA PHE A 461 12.46 -11.08 -36.34
C PHE A 461 13.87 -11.47 -35.91
N TRP A 462 14.03 -11.87 -34.64
CA TRP A 462 14.51 -13.20 -34.23
C TRP A 462 14.56 -13.39 -32.69
N ILE A 463 14.01 -14.53 -32.23
CA ILE A 463 14.40 -15.35 -31.06
C ILE A 463 14.23 -14.74 -29.64
N TYR A 464 13.29 -15.31 -28.88
CA TYR A 464 13.62 -16.33 -27.85
C TYR A 464 12.46 -17.30 -27.62
N ALA A 465 12.78 -18.60 -27.66
CA ALA A 465 11.94 -19.68 -27.18
C ALA A 465 12.69 -20.41 -26.05
N GLY A 466 11.99 -20.88 -25.01
CA GLY A 466 12.60 -21.58 -23.88
C GLY A 466 11.57 -22.01 -22.84
N ILE A 467 11.62 -23.28 -22.43
CA ILE A 467 10.62 -23.97 -21.60
C ILE A 467 11.09 -24.09 -20.13
N GLY A 468 10.16 -24.06 -19.17
CA GLY A 468 10.36 -24.58 -17.79
C GLY A 468 9.59 -23.76 -16.75
N MET A 469 8.45 -24.19 -16.19
CA MET A 469 8.21 -25.29 -15.22
C MET A 469 8.83 -25.09 -13.82
N VAL A 470 7.92 -24.89 -12.84
CA VAL A 470 8.00 -25.27 -11.41
C VAL A 470 9.04 -24.58 -10.49
N GLY A 471 8.52 -23.72 -9.60
CA GLY A 471 8.56 -23.93 -8.14
C GLY A 471 9.88 -23.77 -7.34
N ALA A 472 9.84 -22.85 -6.35
CA ALA A 472 10.65 -22.77 -5.12
C ALA A 472 12.19 -22.61 -5.24
N GLY A 473 12.73 -21.51 -4.69
CA GLY A 473 14.20 -21.33 -4.62
C GLY A 473 14.74 -19.96 -4.17
N VAL A 474 14.14 -19.30 -3.17
CA VAL A 474 14.71 -18.06 -2.61
C VAL A 474 15.90 -18.38 -1.69
N ALA A 475 17.12 -18.37 -2.24
CA ALA A 475 18.38 -18.25 -1.47
C ALA A 475 19.63 -18.03 -2.36
N VAL A 476 19.71 -18.70 -3.53
CA VAL A 476 21.00 -18.86 -4.25
C VAL A 476 21.27 -17.76 -5.29
N THR A 477 20.24 -17.11 -5.83
CA THR A 477 20.37 -16.12 -6.92
C THR A 477 20.86 -14.73 -6.47
N LEU A 478 20.65 -14.36 -5.21
CA LEU A 478 21.09 -13.06 -4.66
C LEU A 478 22.62 -12.95 -4.51
N GLY A 479 23.32 -14.08 -4.28
CA GLY A 479 24.79 -14.11 -4.18
C GLY A 479 25.51 -13.91 -5.52
N TRP A 480 24.88 -14.26 -6.64
CA TRP A 480 25.50 -14.17 -7.97
C TRP A 480 25.39 -12.76 -8.58
N LEU A 481 24.25 -12.09 -8.39
CA LEU A 481 24.02 -10.75 -8.94
C LEU A 481 24.84 -9.64 -8.27
N LEU A 482 25.26 -9.81 -7.01
CA LEU A 482 26.11 -8.85 -6.31
C LEU A 482 27.58 -8.86 -6.76
N ARG A 483 28.01 -9.80 -7.61
CA ARG A 483 29.41 -9.91 -8.07
C ARG A 483 29.69 -9.31 -9.46
N ARG A 484 28.76 -8.51 -10.01
CA ARG A 484 28.94 -7.80 -11.29
C ARG A 484 28.71 -6.27 -11.26
N ARG A 485 29.03 -5.61 -10.14
CA ARG A 485 29.38 -4.17 -10.16
C ARG A 485 30.84 -4.02 -10.60
N GLY A 486 31.05 -3.69 -11.87
CA GLY A 486 32.39 -3.36 -12.39
C GLY A 486 32.35 -2.98 -13.87
N ARG A 487 32.72 -1.72 -14.17
CA ARG A 487 32.78 -1.08 -15.51
C ARG A 487 31.43 -0.64 -16.11
N MET A 488 30.91 0.48 -15.62
CA MET A 488 30.34 1.48 -16.55
C MET A 488 31.44 2.49 -16.88
N ARG A 489 31.59 2.86 -18.17
CA ARG A 489 32.51 3.92 -18.61
C ARG A 489 31.83 5.28 -18.37
N ALA A 490 32.60 6.27 -17.92
CA ALA A 490 32.15 7.65 -17.84
C ALA A 490 32.03 8.29 -19.25
N PRO A 491 31.24 9.36 -19.44
CA PRO A 491 31.19 10.12 -20.68
C PRO A 491 32.55 10.77 -21.00
N VAL A 492 32.85 10.94 -22.29
CA VAL A 492 34.04 11.63 -22.78
C VAL A 492 33.76 13.15 -22.84
N PRO A 493 34.61 14.03 -22.27
CA PRO A 493 34.45 15.47 -22.41
C PRO A 493 34.70 15.97 -23.85
N GLN A 494 33.99 17.02 -24.24
CA GLN A 494 34.16 17.71 -25.52
C GLN A 494 35.35 18.69 -25.43
N PRO A 495 36.16 18.89 -26.50
CA PRO A 495 37.34 19.77 -26.41
C PRO A 495 36.99 21.26 -26.42
N GLU A 496 37.61 22.03 -25.52
CA GLU A 496 37.61 23.50 -25.58
C GLU A 496 38.64 24.05 -26.60
N PRO A 497 38.51 25.32 -27.04
CA PRO A 497 39.42 25.93 -28.01
C PRO A 497 40.85 26.14 -27.47
N LEU A 498 41.85 26.04 -28.35
CA LEU A 498 43.25 26.24 -27.98
C LEU A 498 43.54 27.65 -27.45
N ALA A 499 44.12 27.73 -26.25
CA ALA A 499 44.77 28.93 -25.74
C ALA A 499 46.13 29.15 -26.46
N GLY A 500 46.43 30.42 -26.78
CA GLY A 500 47.67 30.82 -27.46
C GLY A 500 48.92 30.68 -26.58
N ALA A 501 50.10 30.70 -27.22
CA ALA A 501 51.38 30.48 -26.56
C ALA A 501 51.74 31.59 -25.55
N SER A 502 52.15 31.19 -24.34
CA SER A 502 52.81 32.05 -23.36
C SER A 502 54.34 32.02 -23.54
N PRO A 503 55.05 33.15 -23.28
CA PRO A 503 56.48 33.26 -23.56
C PRO A 503 57.37 32.57 -22.52
N THR A 504 58.53 32.10 -22.98
CA THR A 504 59.62 31.60 -22.14
C THR A 504 60.33 32.74 -21.40
N LEU A 505 60.61 32.55 -20.11
CA LEU A 505 61.54 33.39 -19.35
C LEU A 505 62.64 32.51 -18.74
N SER A 506 63.88 32.83 -19.08
CA SER A 506 65.08 32.13 -18.66
C SER A 506 65.37 32.35 -17.17
N GLY A 507 65.86 31.33 -16.48
CA GLY A 507 66.21 31.42 -15.06
C GLY A 507 67.67 31.76 -14.79
N THR A 508 67.91 32.12 -13.52
CA THR A 508 69.10 31.80 -12.70
C THR A 508 68.64 31.68 -11.26
#